data_AF-A0A3P6QUB9-F1
#
_entry.id   AF-A0A3P6QUB9-F1
#
_cell.length_a   1.000
_cell.length_b   1.000
_cell.length_c   1.000
_cell.angle_alpha   90.00
_cell.angle_beta   90.00
_cell.angle_gamma   90.00
#
_symmetry.space_group_name_H-M   'P 1'
#
loop_
_entity.id
_entity.type
_entity.pdbx_description
1 polymer ?
#
loop_
_entity_poly.entity_id
_entity_poly.type
_entity_poly.pdbx_seq_one_letter_code
_entity_poly.pdbx_strand_id
1 'polypeptide(L)'
;MLVRPPMITLNRKAMTGSRGFLRLLSELEVDVSFDDSLFKGKSYVTNCPNLNLLGLDWIEKFGLRDVPLNCILKSAPSTGPSPAKLNQPAAKLISTLQEKF
;
A
#
# COMPACT_ATOMS: atom_id res chain seq x y z
N MET A 1 -5.78 17.40 -17.30
CA MET A 1 -6.84 16.37 -17.30
C MET A 1 -6.12 15.02 -17.17
N LEU A 2 -6.25 14.31 -16.05
CA LEU A 2 -5.69 12.96 -15.92
C LEU A 2 -6.62 12.01 -16.67
N VAL A 3 -6.14 11.46 -17.79
CA VAL A 3 -6.85 10.43 -18.55
C VAL A 3 -6.96 9.20 -17.67
N ARG A 4 -8.19 8.72 -17.41
CA ARG A 4 -8.38 7.45 -16.71
C ARG A 4 -8.00 6.31 -17.67
N PRO A 5 -7.20 5.33 -17.23
CA PRO A 5 -6.88 4.18 -18.06
C PRO A 5 -8.17 3.41 -18.41
N PRO A 6 -8.21 2.72 -19.56
CA PRO A 6 -9.30 1.81 -19.87
C PRO A 6 -9.45 0.75 -18.79
N MET A 7 -10.66 0.60 -18.25
CA MET A 7 -10.97 -0.37 -17.19
C MET A 7 -12.09 -1.29 -17.67
N ILE A 8 -11.89 -2.60 -17.47
CA ILE A 8 -12.92 -3.61 -17.75
C ILE A 8 -13.66 -3.87 -16.44
N THR A 9 -14.93 -3.52 -16.39
CA THR A 9 -15.78 -3.78 -15.22
C THR A 9 -15.82 -5.27 -14.90
N LEU A 10 -15.64 -5.60 -13.63
CA LEU A 10 -15.59 -6.96 -13.13
C LEU A 10 -16.54 -7.10 -11.93
N ASN A 11 -17.10 -8.29 -11.75
CA ASN A 11 -17.84 -8.63 -10.53
C ASN A 11 -17.32 -9.98 -10.01
N ARG A 12 -16.08 -9.97 -9.52
CA ARG A 12 -15.42 -11.14 -8.94
C ARG A 12 -15.05 -10.91 -7.47
N LYS A 13 -14.73 -11.99 -6.79
CA LYS A 13 -14.24 -11.98 -5.41
C LYS A 13 -12.91 -12.73 -5.36
N ALA A 14 -11.92 -12.15 -4.69
CA ALA A 14 -10.67 -12.80 -4.34
C ALA A 14 -10.77 -13.35 -2.92
N MET A 15 -10.33 -14.59 -2.69
CA MET A 15 -10.24 -15.17 -1.35
C MET A 15 -9.03 -14.59 -0.63
N THR A 16 -9.24 -14.16 0.61
CA THR A 16 -8.17 -13.65 1.47
C THR A 16 -7.55 -14.78 2.29
N GLY A 17 -6.32 -14.59 2.78
CA GLY A 17 -5.65 -15.57 3.64
C GLY A 17 -6.38 -15.86 4.96
N SER A 18 -7.25 -14.95 5.41
CA SER A 18 -8.08 -15.10 6.61
C SER A 18 -9.45 -15.74 6.34
N ARG A 19 -9.65 -16.38 5.17
CA ARG A 19 -10.91 -16.99 4.73
C ARG A 19 -12.06 -16.01 4.44
N GLY A 20 -11.81 -14.71 4.44
CA GLY A 20 -12.73 -13.69 3.93
C GLY A 20 -12.64 -13.50 2.41
N PHE A 21 -13.40 -12.54 1.87
CA PHE A 21 -13.38 -12.19 0.45
C PHE A 21 -13.15 -10.70 0.22
N LEU A 22 -12.35 -10.36 -0.79
CA LEU A 22 -12.16 -9.01 -1.31
C LEU A 22 -12.89 -8.87 -2.65
N ARG A 23 -13.75 -7.85 -2.79
CA ARG A 23 -14.51 -7.63 -4.03
C ARG A 23 -13.65 -6.87 -5.04
N LEU A 24 -13.55 -7.43 -6.25
CA LEU A 24 -12.87 -6.81 -7.38
C LEU A 24 -13.90 -6.14 -8.29
N LEU A 25 -13.74 -4.84 -8.51
CA LEU A 25 -14.64 -3.97 -9.26
C LEU A 25 -14.27 -3.88 -10.74
N SER A 26 -12.98 -4.01 -11.06
CA SER A 26 -12.50 -3.94 -12.43
C SER A 26 -11.11 -4.54 -12.58
N GLU A 27 -10.74 -4.86 -13.81
CA GLU A 27 -9.39 -5.20 -14.25
C GLU A 27 -8.89 -4.10 -15.20
N LEU A 28 -7.59 -3.78 -15.13
CA LEU A 28 -6.93 -2.94 -16.13
C LEU A 28 -5.52 -3.44 -16.42
N GLU A 29 -5.10 -3.27 -17.67
CA GLU A 29 -3.71 -3.42 -18.06
C GLU A 29 -2.93 -2.17 -17.65
N VAL A 30 -1.79 -2.38 -17.00
CA VAL A 30 -0.92 -1.32 -16.49
C VAL A 30 0.50 -1.56 -16.93
N ASP A 31 1.18 -0.49 -17.32
CA ASP A 31 2.63 -0.47 -17.38
C ASP A 31 3.15 -0.28 -15.96
N VAL A 32 3.96 -1.21 -15.49
CA VAL A 32 4.53 -1.22 -14.14
C VAL A 32 6.03 -1.08 -14.26
N SER A 33 6.58 -0.05 -13.63
CA SER A 33 8.02 0.15 -13.51
C SER A 33 8.50 0.05 -12.06
N PHE A 34 9.65 -0.57 -11.89
CA PHE A 34 10.39 -0.60 -10.63
C PHE A 34 11.89 -0.72 -10.97
N ASP A 35 12.71 0.17 -10.43
CA ASP A 35 14.09 0.40 -10.87
C ASP A 35 14.17 0.50 -12.41
N ASP A 36 15.07 -0.25 -13.05
CA ASP A 36 15.25 -0.29 -14.50
C ASP A 36 14.35 -1.34 -15.19
N SER A 37 13.40 -1.94 -14.47
CA SER A 37 12.46 -2.92 -15.02
C SER A 37 11.12 -2.29 -15.40
N LEU A 38 10.65 -2.57 -16.61
CA LEU A 38 9.33 -2.16 -17.10
C LEU A 38 8.62 -3.38 -17.71
N PHE A 39 7.38 -3.64 -17.29
CA PHE A 39 6.55 -4.64 -17.94
C PHE A 39 5.06 -4.30 -17.90
N LYS A 40 4.29 -4.94 -18.79
CA LYS A 40 2.83 -4.88 -18.83
C LYS A 40 2.22 -5.93 -17.93
N GLY A 41 1.45 -5.50 -16.94
CA GLY A 41 0.76 -6.34 -15.97
C GLY A 41 -0.74 -6.10 -15.96
N LYS A 42 -1.48 -7.02 -15.32
CA LYS A 42 -2.90 -6.83 -15.01
C LYS A 42 -3.05 -6.43 -13.54
N SER A 43 -3.72 -5.32 -13.29
CA SER A 43 -4.11 -4.91 -11.93
C SER A 43 -5.62 -4.99 -11.74
N TYR A 44 -6.03 -5.17 -10.48
CA TYR A 44 -7.42 -5.26 -10.09
C TYR A 44 -7.78 -4.12 -9.15
N VAL A 45 -8.89 -3.44 -9.43
CA VAL A 45 -9.42 -2.42 -8.52
C VAL A 45 -10.36 -3.06 -7.53
N THR A 46 -10.22 -2.70 -6.27
CA THR A 46 -11.01 -3.25 -5.16
C THR A 46 -11.97 -2.20 -4.62
N ASN A 47 -13.00 -2.62 -3.91
CA ASN A 47 -13.89 -1.71 -3.18
C ASN A 47 -13.34 -1.27 -1.81
N CYS A 48 -12.17 -1.76 -1.40
CA CYS A 48 -11.50 -1.38 -0.17
C CYS A 48 -10.59 -0.16 -0.44
N PRO A 49 -10.91 1.01 0.14
CA PRO A 49 -10.09 2.21 -0.07
C PRO A 49 -8.72 2.06 0.58
N ASN A 50 -7.70 2.70 0.01
CA ASN A 50 -6.31 2.72 0.50
C ASN A 50 -5.64 1.34 0.62
N LEU A 51 -6.19 0.31 -0.02
CA LEU A 51 -5.59 -1.01 -0.09
C LEU A 51 -4.87 -1.19 -1.43
N ASN A 52 -3.55 -1.14 -1.40
CA ASN A 52 -2.68 -1.46 -2.54
C ASN A 52 -1.96 -2.77 -2.23
N LEU A 53 -2.11 -3.76 -3.11
CA LEU A 53 -1.49 -5.08 -2.98
C LEU A 53 -0.65 -5.37 -4.21
N LEU A 54 0.53 -5.94 -3.99
CA LEU A 54 1.40 -6.45 -5.04
C LEU A 54 1.26 -7.96 -5.09
N GLY A 55 0.98 -8.51 -6.28
CA GLY A 55 0.90 -9.95 -6.49
C GLY A 55 2.27 -10.61 -6.34
N LEU A 56 2.29 -11.88 -5.92
CA LEU A 56 3.53 -12.66 -5.81
C LEU A 56 4.26 -12.79 -7.15
N ASP A 57 3.50 -12.83 -8.25
CA ASP A 57 4.00 -12.84 -9.61
C ASP A 57 4.82 -11.58 -9.94
N TRP A 58 4.40 -10.41 -9.42
CA TRP A 58 5.15 -9.17 -9.61
C TRP A 58 6.32 -9.07 -8.64
N ILE A 59 6.17 -9.54 -7.40
CA ILE A 59 7.27 -9.64 -6.42
C ILE A 59 8.42 -10.48 -6.98
N GLU A 60 8.10 -11.61 -7.61
CA GLU A 60 9.10 -12.47 -8.25
C GLU A 60 9.74 -11.79 -9.47
N LYS A 61 8.94 -11.16 -10.35
CA LYS A 61 9.46 -10.43 -11.52
C LYS A 61 10.41 -9.30 -11.15
N PHE A 62 10.15 -8.59 -10.05
CA PHE A 62 11.00 -7.51 -9.57
C PHE A 62 12.17 -7.99 -8.70
N GLY A 63 12.34 -9.30 -8.49
CA GLY A 63 13.40 -9.83 -7.64
C GLY A 63 13.28 -9.42 -6.16
N LEU A 64 12.08 -9.05 -5.72
CA LEU A 64 11.84 -8.52 -4.37
C LEU A 64 11.73 -9.60 -3.29
N ARG A 65 11.68 -10.87 -3.70
CA ARG A 65 11.47 -12.01 -2.79
C ARG A 65 12.51 -12.09 -1.67
N ASP A 66 13.76 -11.80 -2.01
CA ASP A 66 14.91 -11.90 -1.10
C ASP A 66 15.43 -10.52 -0.65
N VAL A 67 14.72 -9.44 -1.02
CA VAL A 67 15.08 -8.07 -0.67
C VAL A 67 14.44 -7.67 0.66
N PRO A 68 15.22 -7.28 1.67
CA PRO A 68 14.67 -6.78 2.92
C PRO A 68 13.76 -5.56 2.70
N LEU A 69 12.58 -5.55 3.31
CA LEU A 69 11.59 -4.47 3.14
C LEU A 69 12.13 -3.09 3.52
N ASN A 70 13.04 -3.02 4.49
CA ASN A 70 13.69 -1.78 4.91
C ASN A 70 14.64 -1.18 3.86
N CYS A 71 15.03 -1.94 2.84
CA CYS A 71 15.79 -1.43 1.69
C CYS A 71 14.88 -0.68 0.72
N ILE A 72 13.64 -1.15 0.54
CA ILE A 72 12.67 -0.61 -0.43
C ILE A 72 12.04 0.70 0.08
N LEU A 73 11.87 0.83 1.40
CA LEU A 73 11.17 1.97 2.02
C LEU A 73 11.97 3.29 2.04
N LYS A 74 13.21 3.32 1.53
CA LYS A 74 14.10 4.50 1.64
C LYS A 74 13.84 5.61 0.60
N SER A 75 12.95 5.40 -0.37
CA SER A 75 12.76 6.32 -1.50
C SER A 75 11.40 7.05 -1.53
N ALA A 76 10.47 6.76 -0.62
CA ALA A 76 9.26 7.56 -0.52
C ALA A 76 9.59 8.89 0.18
N PRO A 77 9.39 10.07 -0.43
CA PRO A 77 9.40 11.31 0.31
C PRO A 77 8.35 11.17 1.40
N SER A 78 8.79 11.17 2.66
CA SER A 78 7.88 11.14 3.78
C SER A 78 7.10 12.45 3.81
N THR A 79 5.94 12.50 3.17
CA THR A 79 4.93 13.53 3.44
C THR A 79 4.16 13.21 4.74
N GLY A 80 4.81 12.49 5.67
CA GLY A 80 4.38 12.41 7.06
C GLY A 80 4.89 13.64 7.80
N PRO A 81 4.13 14.19 8.76
CA PRO A 81 4.62 15.29 9.59
C PRO A 81 5.92 14.84 10.26
N SER A 82 6.95 15.67 10.16
CA SER A 82 8.23 15.50 10.84
C SER A 82 8.04 14.99 12.28
N PRO A 83 8.87 14.03 12.76
CA PRO A 83 8.83 13.54 14.14
C PRO A 83 8.96 14.64 15.20
N ALA A 84 9.38 15.84 14.82
CA ALA A 84 9.51 17.00 15.69
C ALA A 84 8.18 17.49 16.31
N LYS A 85 7.01 16.94 15.93
CA LYS A 85 5.71 17.30 16.54
C LYS A 85 4.95 16.17 17.26
N LEU A 86 5.51 14.97 17.40
CA LEU A 86 4.82 13.85 18.07
C LEU A 86 4.92 13.88 19.62
N ASN A 87 5.73 14.77 20.19
CA ASN A 87 6.02 14.75 21.64
C ASN A 87 5.08 15.58 22.51
N GLN A 88 4.09 16.28 21.95
CA GLN A 88 3.17 17.09 22.77
C GLN A 88 2.05 16.30 23.49
N PRO A 89 1.46 15.22 22.93
CA PRO A 89 0.40 14.48 23.64
C PRO A 89 0.94 13.57 24.76
N ALA A 90 2.16 13.03 24.61
CA ALA A 90 2.74 12.09 25.57
C ALA A 90 3.14 12.78 26.89
N ALA A 91 3.67 14.00 26.83
CA ALA A 91 4.02 14.77 28.03
C ALA A 91 2.79 15.13 28.88
N LYS A 92 1.64 15.40 28.23
CA LYS A 92 0.39 15.75 28.91
C LYS A 92 -0.27 14.56 29.60
N LEU A 93 -0.10 13.35 29.07
CA LEU A 93 -0.59 12.12 29.72
C LEU A 93 0.21 11.77 30.98
N ILE A 94 1.53 11.98 30.98
CA ILE A 94 2.36 11.69 32.16
C ILE A 94 2.09 12.69 33.29
N SER A 95 1.93 13.99 32.99
CA SER A 95 1.60 14.97 34.04
C SER A 95 0.25 14.72 34.69
N THR A 96 -0.74 14.23 33.94
CA THR A 96 -2.09 13.97 34.45
C THR A 96 -2.16 12.72 35.34
N LEU A 97 -1.25 11.75 35.16
CA LEU A 97 -1.18 10.55 35.99
C LEU A 97 -0.45 10.79 37.32
N GLN A 98 0.52 11.70 37.37
CA GLN A 98 1.24 12.02 38.61
C GLN A 98 0.43 12.88 39.60
N GLU A 99 -0.63 13.56 39.14
CA GLU A 99 -1.49 14.37 40.00
C GLU A 99 -2.61 13.55 40.69
N LYS A 100 -2.76 12.26 40.34
CA LYS A 100 -3.83 11.38 40.82
C LYS A 100 -3.36 10.25 41.75
N PHE A 101 -2.08 10.23 42.15
CA PHE A 101 -1.52 9.31 43.14
C PHE A 101 -0.63 10.04 44.13
#